data_AF-A0A2D6UD04-F1
#
_entry.id   AF-A0A2D6UD04-F1
#
_cell.length_a   1.000
_cell.length_b   1.000
_cell.length_c   1.000
_cell.angle_alpha   90.00
_cell.angle_beta   90.00
_cell.angle_gamma   90.00
#
_symmetry.space_group_name_H-M   'P 1'
#
loop_
_entity.id
_entity.type
_entity.pdbx_description
1 polymer ?
#
loop_
_entity_poly.entity_id
_entity_poly.type
_entity_poly.pdbx_seq_one_letter_code
_entity_poly.pdbx_strand_id
1 'polypeptide(L)'
;MSRAAFYDQIATTLDQIRDTGLWKPERLITSPQGGRVQVDGAGEVLNFCANNYLGLADHPDIVKAAQDTMNDYGFGMASVRFICGTTDLHR
;
A
#
# COMPACT_ATOMS: atom_id res chain seq x y z
N MET A 1 5.34 11.79 -32.61
CA MET A 1 6.35 11.97 -31.54
C MET A 1 7.28 10.77 -31.59
N SER A 2 8.61 10.95 -31.53
CA SER A 2 9.53 9.80 -31.48
C SER A 2 9.53 9.21 -30.07
N ARG A 3 9.95 7.94 -29.94
CA ARG A 3 10.18 7.31 -28.62
C ARG A 3 11.09 8.16 -27.74
N ALA A 4 12.14 8.74 -28.31
CA ALA A 4 13.07 9.62 -27.60
C ALA A 4 12.37 10.89 -27.08
N ALA A 5 11.64 11.60 -27.95
CA ALA A 5 10.95 12.84 -27.58
C ALA A 5 9.93 12.65 -26.44
N PHE A 6 9.26 11.49 -26.38
CA PHE A 6 8.37 11.16 -25.28
C PHE A 6 9.12 11.04 -23.93
N TYR A 7 10.25 10.31 -23.90
CA TYR A 7 11.03 10.16 -22.68
C TYR A 7 11.71 11.47 -22.25
N ASP A 8 12.16 12.30 -23.21
CA ASP A 8 12.72 13.62 -22.94
C ASP A 8 11.69 14.55 -22.29
N GLN A 9 10.44 14.49 -22.76
CA GLN A 9 9.33 15.23 -22.16
C GLN A 9 9.08 14.76 -20.72
N ILE A 10 9.04 13.45 -20.47
CA ILE A 10 8.87 12.90 -19.11
C ILE A 10 10.00 13.38 -18.20
N ALA A 11 11.27 13.25 -18.62
CA ALA A 11 12.41 13.67 -17.82
C ALA A 11 12.33 15.15 -17.46
N THR A 12 12.04 16.00 -18.45
CA THR A 12 11.86 17.45 -18.27
C THR A 12 10.74 17.77 -17.29
N THR A 13 9.60 17.08 -17.39
CA THR A 13 8.47 17.27 -16.46
C THR A 13 8.84 16.83 -15.04
N LEU A 14 9.60 15.74 -14.88
CA LEU A 14 10.06 15.28 -13.56
C LEU A 14 11.02 16.28 -12.92
N ASP A 15 11.93 16.87 -13.71
CA ASP A 15 12.84 17.91 -13.22
C ASP A 15 12.07 19.17 -12.80
N GLN A 16 11.09 19.60 -13.60
CA GLN A 16 10.20 20.70 -13.22
C GLN A 16 9.47 20.42 -11.90
N ILE A 17 8.93 19.21 -11.71
CA ILE A 17 8.26 18.83 -10.45
C ILE A 17 9.22 18.93 -9.26
N ARG A 18 10.49 18.55 -9.42
CA ARG A 18 11.53 18.68 -8.39
C ARG A 18 11.85 20.14 -8.10
N ASP A 19 12.09 20.93 -9.14
CA ASP A 19 12.46 22.34 -9.03
C ASP A 19 11.34 23.19 -8.40
N THR A 20 10.08 22.84 -8.66
CA THR A 20 8.92 23.51 -8.06
C THR A 20 8.53 22.98 -6.67
N GLY A 21 9.30 22.06 -6.08
CA GLY A 21 9.01 21.49 -4.76
C GLY A 21 7.75 20.62 -4.70
N LEU A 22 7.26 20.14 -5.85
CA LEU A 22 6.10 19.25 -5.95
C LEU A 22 6.49 17.78 -5.93
N TRP A 23 7.79 17.49 -5.89
CA TRP A 23 8.32 16.14 -5.74
C TRP A 23 7.89 15.53 -4.40
N LYS A 24 7.41 14.29 -4.44
CA LYS A 24 6.93 13.56 -3.27
C LYS A 24 7.85 12.37 -3.01
N PRO A 25 8.89 12.53 -2.18
CA PRO A 25 9.68 11.38 -1.76
C PRO A 25 8.84 10.48 -0.86
N GLU A 26 9.04 9.18 -0.99
CA GLU A 26 8.46 8.20 -0.08
C GLU A 26 9.29 8.12 1.21
N ARG A 27 8.61 7.90 2.33
CA ARG A 27 9.24 7.59 3.61
C ARG A 27 8.94 6.14 3.96
N LEU A 28 9.98 5.35 4.19
CA LEU A 28 9.84 3.94 4.48
C LEU A 28 9.38 3.75 5.93
N ILE A 29 8.24 3.09 6.11
CA ILE A 29 7.77 2.61 7.42
C ILE A 29 8.22 1.16 7.59
N THR A 30 8.85 0.83 8.71
CA THR A 30 9.46 -0.49 8.98
C THR A 30 8.79 -1.27 10.12
N SER A 31 7.65 -0.77 10.62
CA SER A 31 6.80 -1.45 11.60
C SER A 31 5.40 -1.71 11.03
N PRO A 32 4.57 -2.52 11.71
CA PRO A 32 3.14 -2.52 11.47
C PRO A 32 2.51 -1.13 11.68
N GLN A 33 1.29 -0.96 11.16
CA GLN A 33 0.58 0.32 11.21
C GLN A 33 -0.12 0.54 12.55
N GLY A 34 -0.02 1.76 13.09
CA GLY A 34 -0.62 2.11 14.39
C GLY A 34 -0.45 3.58 14.72
N GLY A 35 -0.83 3.97 15.95
CA GLY A 35 -0.61 5.34 16.43
C GLY A 35 0.88 5.71 16.57
N ARG A 36 1.76 4.70 16.72
CA ARG A 36 3.21 4.81 16.69
C ARG A 36 3.76 3.91 15.59
N VAL A 37 4.71 4.41 14.81
CA VAL A 37 5.35 3.67 13.72
C VAL A 37 6.85 3.93 13.68
N GLN A 38 7.62 2.96 13.18
CA GLN A 38 9.05 3.12 12.89
C GLN A 38 9.23 3.67 11.47
N VAL A 39 9.92 4.79 11.32
CA VAL A 39 10.24 5.40 10.03
C VAL A 39 11.75 5.39 9.82
N ASP A 40 12.19 4.91 8.66
CA ASP A 40 13.60 4.88 8.29
C ASP A 40 14.22 6.29 8.36
N GLY A 41 15.38 6.39 9.01
CA GLY A 41 16.05 7.66 9.31
C GLY A 41 15.42 8.56 10.38
N ALA A 42 14.19 8.27 10.85
CA ALA A 42 13.47 9.08 11.83
C ALA A 42 13.21 8.36 13.17
N GLY A 43 13.29 7.03 13.22
CA GLY A 43 12.98 6.23 14.39
C GLY A 43 11.47 6.15 14.66
N GLU A 44 11.10 6.04 15.95
CA GLU A 44 9.68 5.96 16.32
C GLU A 44 9.01 7.34 16.30
N VAL A 45 7.88 7.43 15.59
CA VAL A 45 7.09 8.66 15.49
C VAL A 45 5.61 8.38 15.73
N LEU A 46 4.85 9.43 16.10
CA LEU A 46 3.39 9.38 16.14
C LEU A 46 2.81 9.57 14.73
N ASN A 47 1.89 8.69 14.33
CA ASN A 47 1.30 8.73 12.99
C ASN A 47 -0.06 9.43 12.98
N PHE A 48 -0.09 10.67 12.47
CA PHE A 48 -1.30 11.49 12.32
C PHE A 48 -1.78 11.64 10.86
N CYS A 49 -1.23 10.85 9.93
CA CYS A 49 -1.61 10.88 8.52
C CYS A 49 -2.08 9.52 7.97
N ALA A 50 -2.44 8.59 8.85
CA ALA A 50 -3.02 7.31 8.46
C ALA A 50 -4.54 7.39 8.30
N ASN A 51 -5.09 6.49 7.48
CA ASN A 51 -6.53 6.21 7.40
C ASN A 51 -6.97 5.10 8.38
N ASN A 52 -6.15 4.78 9.39
CA ASN A 52 -6.37 3.71 10.36
C ASN A 52 -7.19 4.20 11.57
N TYR A 53 -8.41 4.72 11.31
CA TYR A 53 -9.19 5.45 12.32
C TYR A 53 -9.53 4.65 13.58
N LEU A 54 -9.83 3.36 13.42
CA LEU A 54 -10.20 2.45 14.51
C LEU A 54 -9.01 1.65 15.06
N GLY A 55 -7.81 1.85 14.53
CA GLY A 55 -6.63 1.09 14.95
C GLY A 55 -6.62 -0.38 14.51
N LEU A 56 -7.40 -0.74 13.49
CA LEU A 56 -7.61 -2.15 13.09
C LEU A 56 -6.57 -2.70 12.11
N ALA A 57 -5.72 -1.85 11.53
CA ALA A 57 -4.76 -2.27 10.49
C ALA A 57 -3.75 -3.34 10.94
N ASP A 58 -3.44 -3.45 12.24
CA ASP A 58 -2.59 -4.49 12.84
C ASP A 58 -3.27 -5.16 14.05
N HIS A 59 -4.61 -5.21 14.06
CA HIS A 59 -5.32 -5.84 15.17
C HIS A 59 -5.10 -7.36 15.18
N PRO A 60 -4.73 -7.98 16.31
CA PRO A 60 -4.33 -9.40 16.37
C PRO A 60 -5.43 -10.34 15.84
N ASP A 61 -6.70 -10.06 16.16
CA ASP A 61 -7.82 -10.90 15.69
C ASP A 61 -8.01 -10.84 14.17
N ILE A 62 -7.74 -9.68 13.54
CA ILE A 62 -7.85 -9.53 12.08
C ILE A 62 -6.69 -10.23 11.39
N VAL A 63 -5.47 -10.09 11.93
CA VAL A 63 -4.29 -10.80 11.43
C VAL A 63 -4.50 -12.30 11.50
N LYS A 64 -5.02 -12.80 12.62
CA LYS A 64 -5.33 -14.22 12.80
C LYS A 64 -6.40 -14.70 11.82
N ALA A 65 -7.50 -13.97 11.67
CA ALA A 65 -8.55 -14.32 10.71
C ALA A 65 -8.02 -14.39 9.27
N ALA A 66 -7.12 -13.48 8.88
CA ALA A 66 -6.49 -13.50 7.56
C ALA A 66 -5.59 -14.74 7.37
N GLN A 67 -4.77 -15.08 8.37
CA GLN A 67 -3.92 -16.28 8.34
C GLN A 67 -4.75 -17.56 8.20
N ASP A 68 -5.82 -17.69 8.98
CA ASP A 68 -6.69 -18.87 8.96
C ASP A 68 -7.43 -18.98 7.62
N THR A 69 -7.96 -17.86 7.11
CA THR A 69 -8.62 -17.82 5.80
C THR A 69 -7.67 -18.24 4.67
N MET A 70 -6.40 -17.83 4.70
CA MET A 70 -5.42 -18.25 3.69
C MET A 70 -5.12 -19.76 3.74
N ASN A 71 -5.16 -20.38 4.91
CA ASN A 71 -5.00 -21.83 5.04
C ASN A 71 -6.19 -22.59 4.44
N ASP A 72 -7.41 -22.08 4.67
CA ASP A 72 -8.63 -22.76 4.26
C ASP A 72 -9.01 -22.50 2.79
N TYR A 73 -8.74 -21.30 2.27
CA TYR A 73 -9.20 -20.85 0.95
C TYR A 73 -8.07 -20.57 -0.06
N GLY A 74 -6.82 -20.64 0.39
CA GLY A 74 -5.66 -20.23 -0.41
C GLY A 74 -5.49 -18.71 -0.52
N PHE A 75 -4.47 -18.28 -1.26
CA PHE A 75 -4.09 -16.86 -1.35
C PHE A 75 -4.99 -16.05 -2.31
N GLY A 76 -5.45 -16.65 -3.40
CA GLY A 76 -6.25 -15.94 -4.39
C GLY A 76 -6.92 -16.88 -5.38
N MET A 77 -8.07 -16.45 -5.91
CA MET A 77 -8.91 -17.27 -6.79
C MET A 77 -8.52 -17.23 -8.27
N ALA A 78 -7.60 -16.33 -8.66
CA ALA A 78 -7.16 -16.12 -10.04
C ALA A 78 -8.30 -15.98 -11.09
N SER A 79 -9.49 -15.54 -10.66
CA SER A 79 -10.69 -15.51 -11.49
C SER A 79 -11.73 -14.53 -10.98
N VAL A 80 -12.63 -14.11 -11.86
CA VAL A 80 -13.79 -13.26 -11.51
C VAL A 80 -14.91 -14.08 -10.87
N ARG A 81 -15.78 -13.40 -10.12
CA ARG A 81 -16.84 -14.02 -9.30
C ARG A 81 -17.73 -15.01 -10.05
N PHE A 82 -18.20 -14.65 -11.25
CA PHE A 82 -19.18 -15.46 -11.98
C PHE A 82 -18.57 -16.67 -12.73
N ILE A 83 -17.25 -16.72 -12.90
CA ILE A 83 -16.56 -17.85 -13.54
C ILE A 83 -16.22 -18.89 -12.46
N CYS A 84 -15.26 -18.58 -11.60
CA CYS A 84 -14.86 -19.47 -10.49
C CYS A 84 -14.27 -18.72 -9.27
N GLY A 85 -14.54 -17.42 -9.14
CA GLY A 85 -14.03 -16.60 -8.04
C GLY A 85 -14.95 -16.48 -6.80
N THR A 86 -16.09 -17.17 -6.76
CA THR A 86 -17.03 -17.08 -5.62
C THR A 86 -16.81 -18.23 -4.64
N THR A 87 -16.35 -17.92 -3.44
CA THR A 87 -16.35 -18.80 -2.26
C THR A 87 -17.64 -18.64 -1.44
N ASP A 88 -17.86 -19.55 -0.48
CA ASP A 88 -18.91 -19.46 0.53
C ASP A 88 -18.81 -18.21 1.43
N LEU A 89 -17.60 -17.70 1.73
CA LEU A 89 -17.38 -16.45 2.47
C LEU A 89 -18.03 -15.19 1.87
N HIS A 90 -18.54 -15.27 0.64
CA HIS A 90 -19.27 -14.17 -0.01
C HIS A 90 -20.80 -14.20 0.24
N ARG A 91 -21.28 -15.09 1.09
CA ARG A 91 -22.70 -15.28 1.43
C ARG A 91 -22.92 -14.99 2.90
#